data_AF-A0A518JQE0-F1
#
_entry.id   AF-A0A518JQE0-F1
#
_cell.length_a   1.000
_cell.length_b   1.000
_cell.length_c   1.000
_cell.angle_alpha   90.00
_cell.angle_beta   90.00
_cell.angle_gamma   90.00
#
_symmetry.space_group_name_H-M   'P 1'
#
loop_
_entity.id
_entity.type
_entity.pdbx_description
1 polymer ?
#
loop_
_entity_poly.entity_id
_entity_poly.type
_entity_poly.pdbx_seq_one_letter_code
_entity_poly.pdbx_strand_id
1 'polypeptide(L)'
;MCEVSAYHEAGHAMMAMLVGARILSVTIDPDWDDGPQRHADIQIQWPAGKYDSREFAERLALVALAGPAAEMIHTEEPFHPGLISEWASDWELAWEAAAPRFRDPRQRLAYLEKITSRAYKTLARDDCWAALATVVDNLLAHETLDGAEVEEIVQRWLAVGDFEA
;
A
#
# COMPACT_ATOMS: atom_id res chain seq x y z
N MET A 1 -1.70 6.41 -19.88
CA MET A 1 -1.46 5.94 -18.51
C MET A 1 -2.66 5.11 -18.07
N CYS A 2 -2.45 4.03 -17.33
CA CYS A 2 -3.50 3.07 -17.04
C CYS A 2 -4.17 3.42 -15.70
N GLU A 3 -5.49 3.48 -15.69
CA GLU A 3 -6.33 3.61 -14.49
C GLU A 3 -5.92 2.60 -13.39
N VAL A 4 -5.54 1.38 -13.80
CA VAL A 4 -5.03 0.32 -12.93
C VAL A 4 -3.81 0.75 -12.10
N SER A 5 -2.88 1.50 -12.70
CA SER A 5 -1.68 2.00 -12.00
C SER A 5 -2.07 3.03 -10.92
N ALA A 6 -3.09 3.84 -11.16
CA ALA A 6 -3.57 4.77 -10.13
C ALA A 6 -4.19 4.03 -8.93
N TYR A 7 -4.95 2.95 -9.18
CA TYR A 7 -5.43 2.07 -8.11
C TYR A 7 -4.28 1.43 -7.32
N HIS A 8 -3.22 1.00 -8.01
CA HIS A 8 -2.03 0.43 -7.39
C HIS A 8 -1.37 1.42 -6.41
N GLU A 9 -1.04 2.62 -6.88
CA GLU A 9 -0.37 3.63 -6.05
C GLU A 9 -1.26 4.13 -4.90
N ALA A 10 -2.57 4.31 -5.16
CA ALA A 10 -3.53 4.66 -4.14
C ALA A 10 -3.65 3.56 -3.05
N GLY A 11 -3.53 2.29 -3.43
CA GLY A 11 -3.51 1.16 -2.51
C GLY A 11 -2.35 1.24 -1.52
N HIS A 12 -1.13 1.48 -2.00
CA HIS A 12 0.04 1.67 -1.14
C HIS A 12 -0.12 2.86 -0.21
N ALA A 13 -0.53 4.02 -0.74
CA ALA A 13 -0.70 5.25 0.03
C ALA A 13 -1.74 5.07 1.14
N MET A 14 -2.88 4.48 0.80
CA MET A 14 -3.95 4.22 1.76
C MET A 14 -3.48 3.28 2.87
N MET A 15 -2.84 2.16 2.52
CA MET A 15 -2.38 1.19 3.52
C MET A 15 -1.31 1.81 4.42
N ALA A 16 -0.38 2.59 3.86
CA ALA A 16 0.66 3.29 4.62
C ALA A 16 0.04 4.20 5.70
N MET A 17 -1.00 4.96 5.37
CA MET A 17 -1.75 5.75 6.35
C MET A 17 -2.42 4.88 7.42
N LEU A 18 -3.13 3.82 7.02
CA LEU A 18 -3.84 2.92 7.92
C LEU A 18 -2.90 2.23 8.91
N VAL A 19 -1.66 1.95 8.50
CA VAL A 19 -0.64 1.36 9.37
C VAL A 19 0.21 2.41 10.08
N GLY A 20 -0.17 3.69 10.02
CA GLY A 20 0.42 4.78 10.79
C GLY A 20 1.75 5.31 10.27
N ALA A 21 2.03 5.15 8.97
CA ALA A 21 3.03 5.95 8.26
C ALA A 21 2.40 7.26 7.78
N ARG A 22 3.24 8.28 7.54
CA ARG A 22 2.83 9.54 6.94
C ARG A 22 3.17 9.52 5.44
N ILE A 23 2.23 9.92 4.60
CA ILE A 23 2.49 10.13 3.17
C ILE A 23 3.22 11.45 3.00
N LEU A 24 4.22 11.47 2.13
CA LEU A 24 4.91 12.68 1.69
C LEU A 24 4.47 13.06 0.28
N SER A 25 4.40 12.08 -0.62
CA SER A 25 3.85 12.22 -1.96
C SER A 25 3.45 10.87 -2.55
N VAL A 26 2.58 10.90 -3.56
CA VAL A 26 2.14 9.76 -4.38
C VAL A 26 2.11 10.25 -5.82
N THR A 27 2.70 9.51 -6.75
CA THR A 27 2.65 9.86 -8.18
C THR A 27 2.34 8.64 -9.04
N ILE A 28 1.68 8.87 -10.17
CA ILE A 28 1.52 7.88 -11.26
C ILE A 28 2.42 8.22 -12.47
N ASP A 29 3.14 9.34 -12.41
CA ASP A 29 4.19 9.72 -13.35
C ASP A 29 5.52 9.90 -12.57
N PRO A 30 6.36 8.86 -12.50
CA PRO A 30 7.60 8.95 -11.76
C PRO A 30 8.60 9.84 -12.50
N ASP A 31 8.95 10.98 -11.92
CA ASP A 31 10.11 11.76 -12.35
C ASP A 31 11.37 10.90 -12.15
N TRP A 32 12.13 10.68 -13.22
CA TRP A 32 13.37 9.88 -13.22
C TRP A 32 14.55 10.63 -12.60
N ASP A 33 14.39 11.21 -11.41
CA ASP A 33 15.48 11.90 -10.70
C ASP A 33 15.63 11.43 -9.23
N ASP A 34 16.88 11.12 -8.88
CA ASP A 34 17.31 10.31 -7.74
C ASP A 34 16.89 10.88 -6.36
N GLY A 35 16.15 10.08 -5.57
CA GLY A 35 15.75 10.39 -4.19
C GLY A 35 15.57 9.11 -3.35
N PRO A 36 15.56 9.20 -2.00
CA PRO A 36 15.71 8.06 -1.10
C PRO A 36 14.58 7.04 -1.24
N GLN A 37 14.95 5.75 -1.18
CA GLN A 37 14.10 4.53 -1.10
C GLN A 37 12.64 4.73 -1.55
N ARG A 38 12.44 4.75 -2.87
CA ARG A 38 11.13 4.57 -3.50
C ARG A 38 10.68 3.12 -3.23
N HIS A 39 9.63 2.96 -2.45
CA HIS A 39 8.92 1.70 -2.28
C HIS A 39 7.56 1.93 -2.93
N ALA A 40 7.42 1.54 -4.21
CA ALA A 40 6.42 2.05 -5.15
C ALA A 40 6.62 3.54 -5.49
N ASP A 41 5.77 4.10 -6.37
CA ASP A 41 5.82 5.52 -6.75
C ASP A 41 5.23 6.44 -5.66
N ILE A 42 5.39 6.02 -4.39
CA ILE A 42 5.01 6.75 -3.20
C ILE A 42 6.24 7.02 -2.31
N GLN A 43 6.18 8.16 -1.61
CA GLN A 43 7.15 8.52 -0.59
C GLN A 43 6.45 8.54 0.76
N ILE A 44 6.95 7.75 1.71
CA ILE A 44 6.37 7.62 3.04
C ILE A 44 7.41 7.84 4.14
N GLN A 45 6.96 8.35 5.26
CA GLN A 45 7.76 8.54 6.46
C GLN A 45 7.18 7.70 7.61
N TRP A 46 8.01 6.83 8.17
CA TRP A 46 7.68 6.07 9.36
C TRP A 46 8.03 6.86 10.62
N PRO A 47 7.17 6.84 11.66
CA PRO A 47 7.49 7.45 12.95
C PRO A 47 8.65 6.73 13.62
N ALA A 48 9.75 7.45 13.86
CA ALA A 48 10.98 6.90 14.41
C ALA A 48 10.76 6.31 15.82
N GLY A 49 11.26 5.09 16.06
CA GLY A 49 11.22 4.42 17.36
C GLY A 49 9.82 3.97 17.83
N LYS A 50 8.77 4.14 17.00
CA LYS A 50 7.41 3.74 17.35
C LYS A 50 7.18 2.23 17.26
N TYR A 51 7.85 1.57 16.31
CA TYR A 51 7.62 0.16 15.99
C TYR A 51 8.88 -0.65 16.24
N ASP A 52 8.73 -1.84 16.80
CA ASP A 52 9.82 -2.81 16.85
C ASP A 52 10.10 -3.40 15.45
N SER A 53 11.20 -4.13 15.29
CA SER A 53 11.58 -4.69 13.98
C SER A 53 10.54 -5.65 13.39
N ARG A 54 9.77 -6.34 14.24
CA ARG A 54 8.75 -7.30 13.80
C ARG A 54 7.49 -6.56 13.35
N GLU A 55 7.03 -5.58 14.11
CA GLU A 55 5.89 -4.73 13.76
C GLU A 55 6.18 -3.96 12.49
N PHE A 56 7.38 -3.38 12.38
CA PHE A 56 7.81 -2.67 11.19
C PHE A 56 7.78 -3.56 9.95
N ALA A 57 8.33 -4.78 10.05
CA ALA A 57 8.31 -5.76 8.95
C ALA A 57 6.90 -6.11 8.50
N GLU A 58 5.97 -6.35 9.43
CA GLU A 58 4.58 -6.66 9.11
C GLU A 58 3.88 -5.47 8.43
N ARG A 59 4.10 -4.25 8.93
CA ARG A 59 3.53 -3.03 8.34
C ARG A 59 4.10 -2.76 6.95
N LEU A 60 5.39 -2.96 6.74
CA LEU A 60 6.03 -2.84 5.44
C LEU A 60 5.45 -3.85 4.44
N ALA A 61 5.27 -5.11 4.85
CA ALA A 61 4.68 -6.13 4.01
C ALA A 61 3.21 -5.82 3.64
N LEU A 62 2.43 -5.22 4.55
CA LEU A 62 1.08 -4.76 4.23
C LEU A 62 1.09 -3.65 3.19
N VAL A 63 1.94 -2.64 3.38
CA VAL A 63 2.06 -1.52 2.44
C VAL A 63 2.45 -2.04 1.06
N ALA A 64 3.48 -2.88 0.98
CA ALA A 64 3.93 -3.47 -0.27
C ALA A 64 2.79 -4.25 -0.96
N LEU A 65 2.03 -5.07 -0.23
CA LEU A 65 0.97 -5.89 -0.85
C LEU A 65 -0.35 -5.14 -1.06
N ALA A 66 -0.42 -3.86 -0.72
CA ALA A 66 -1.64 -3.07 -0.85
C ALA A 66 -1.92 -2.59 -2.28
N GLY A 67 -0.89 -2.26 -3.06
CA GLY A 67 -1.05 -1.93 -4.49
C GLY A 67 -1.64 -3.11 -5.28
N PRO A 68 -1.02 -4.30 -5.23
CA PRO A 68 -1.59 -5.52 -5.81
C PRO A 68 -3.02 -5.82 -5.30
N ALA A 69 -3.29 -5.60 -4.01
CA ALA A 69 -4.62 -5.81 -3.45
C ALA A 69 -5.67 -4.84 -4.01
N ALA A 70 -5.32 -3.56 -4.20
CA ALA A 70 -6.20 -2.58 -4.81
C ALA A 70 -6.51 -2.92 -6.27
N GLU A 71 -5.50 -3.36 -7.03
CA GLU A 71 -5.70 -3.83 -8.40
C GLU A 71 -6.63 -5.04 -8.47
N MET A 72 -6.46 -6.04 -7.59
CA MET A 72 -7.36 -7.21 -7.53
C MET A 72 -8.81 -6.82 -7.26
N ILE A 73 -9.05 -5.82 -6.40
CA ILE A 73 -10.40 -5.32 -6.11
C ILE A 73 -10.97 -4.60 -7.33
N HIS A 74 -10.18 -3.72 -7.96
CA HIS A 74 -10.61 -2.93 -9.12
C HIS A 74 -10.92 -3.80 -10.34
N THR A 75 -10.06 -4.78 -10.62
CA THR A 75 -10.18 -5.68 -11.77
C THR A 75 -11.16 -6.83 -11.53
N GLU A 76 -11.55 -7.07 -10.27
CA GLU A 76 -12.29 -8.25 -9.83
C GLU A 76 -11.55 -9.59 -10.10
N GLU A 77 -10.23 -9.54 -10.32
CA GLU A 77 -9.39 -10.70 -10.63
C GLU A 77 -8.50 -11.08 -9.43
N PRO A 78 -8.75 -12.23 -8.74
CA PRO A 78 -8.03 -12.61 -7.53
C PRO A 78 -6.71 -13.33 -7.84
N PHE A 79 -5.75 -12.62 -8.43
CA PHE A 79 -4.44 -13.18 -8.74
C PHE A 79 -3.56 -13.37 -7.50
N HIS A 80 -2.70 -14.38 -7.52
CA HIS A 80 -1.66 -14.50 -6.51
C HIS A 80 -0.54 -13.49 -6.80
N PRO A 81 -0.12 -12.63 -5.86
CA PRO A 81 0.79 -11.52 -6.19
C PRO A 81 2.12 -11.94 -6.80
N GLY A 82 2.72 -13.03 -6.30
CA GLY A 82 3.97 -13.59 -6.84
C GLY A 82 3.90 -14.21 -8.25
N LEU A 83 2.77 -14.12 -8.97
CA LEU A 83 2.62 -14.62 -10.33
C LEU A 83 2.50 -13.51 -11.39
N ILE A 84 2.34 -12.25 -10.98
CA ILE A 84 2.18 -11.09 -11.86
C ILE A 84 3.51 -10.35 -11.92
N SER A 85 4.04 -10.15 -13.13
CA SER A 85 5.35 -9.53 -13.35
C SER A 85 5.41 -8.08 -12.86
N GLU A 86 4.31 -7.36 -13.02
CA GLU A 86 4.13 -5.97 -12.70
C GLU A 86 4.24 -5.73 -11.19
N TRP A 87 3.91 -6.74 -10.37
CA TRP A 87 3.93 -6.67 -8.91
C TRP A 87 5.19 -7.31 -8.31
N ALA A 88 6.20 -7.64 -9.13
CA ALA A 88 7.38 -8.37 -8.68
C ALA A 88 8.17 -7.61 -7.60
N SER A 89 8.29 -6.28 -7.74
CA SER A 89 8.99 -5.43 -6.78
C SER A 89 8.26 -5.37 -5.43
N ASP A 90 6.94 -5.28 -5.43
CA ASP A 90 6.13 -5.31 -4.20
C ASP A 90 6.24 -6.66 -3.49
N TRP A 91 6.18 -7.74 -4.28
CA TRP A 91 6.32 -9.08 -3.77
C TRP A 91 7.70 -9.29 -3.14
N GLU A 92 8.78 -8.85 -3.79
CA GLU A 92 10.14 -8.94 -3.27
C GLU A 92 10.30 -8.13 -1.97
N LEU A 93 9.76 -6.90 -1.93
CA LEU A 93 9.78 -6.07 -0.73
C LEU A 93 9.07 -6.75 0.44
N ALA A 94 7.87 -7.29 0.22
CA ALA A 94 7.13 -8.03 1.23
C ALA A 94 7.87 -9.31 1.67
N TRP A 95 8.50 -10.00 0.71
CA TRP A 95 9.28 -11.22 0.96
C TRP A 95 10.50 -10.96 1.84
N GLU A 96 11.26 -9.91 1.55
CA GLU A 96 12.42 -9.51 2.34
C GLU A 96 12.01 -8.97 3.72
N ALA A 97 10.91 -8.22 3.81
CA ALA A 97 10.35 -7.79 5.10
C ALA A 97 10.02 -8.99 6.00
N ALA A 98 9.45 -10.06 5.44
CA ALA A 98 9.11 -11.27 6.19
C ALA A 98 10.32 -12.18 6.51
N ALA A 99 11.48 -11.96 5.89
CA ALA A 99 12.63 -12.85 5.96
C ALA A 99 13.22 -13.06 7.36
N PRO A 100 13.39 -12.02 8.20
CA PRO A 100 13.91 -12.18 9.56
C PRO A 100 13.01 -13.04 10.45
N ARG A 101 11.71 -13.07 10.14
CA ARG A 101 10.70 -13.80 10.91
C ARG A 101 10.54 -15.25 10.46
N PHE A 102 10.58 -15.49 9.15
CA PHE A 102 10.37 -16.81 8.56
C PHE A 102 11.54 -17.19 7.63
N ARG A 103 12.46 -18.02 8.16
CA ARG A 103 13.58 -18.57 7.39
C ARG A 103 13.13 -19.62 6.37
N ASP A 104 12.07 -20.37 6.69
CA ASP A 104 11.48 -21.36 5.78
C ASP A 104 10.64 -20.64 4.71
N PRO A 105 10.98 -20.77 3.41
CA PRO A 105 10.23 -20.16 2.32
C PRO A 105 8.74 -20.53 2.31
N ARG A 106 8.37 -21.74 2.73
CA ARG A 106 6.96 -22.18 2.74
C ARG A 106 6.16 -21.42 3.80
N GLN A 107 6.75 -21.22 4.98
CA GLN A 107 6.11 -20.44 6.05
C GLN A 107 6.02 -18.97 5.68
N ARG A 108 7.03 -18.45 4.99
CA ARG A 108 7.03 -17.07 4.49
C ARG A 108 5.94 -16.86 3.44
N LEU A 109 5.81 -17.76 2.47
CA LEU A 109 4.73 -17.74 1.48
C LEU A 109 3.36 -17.75 2.16
N ALA A 110 3.11 -18.72 3.05
CA ALA A 110 1.84 -18.82 3.78
C ALA A 110 1.54 -17.61 4.67
N TYR A 111 2.58 -16.90 5.12
CA TYR A 111 2.42 -15.64 5.84
C TYR A 111 2.03 -14.50 4.89
N LEU A 112 2.71 -14.36 3.75
CA LEU A 112 2.41 -13.31 2.77
C LEU A 112 1.04 -13.49 2.11
N GLU A 113 0.56 -14.72 1.92
CA GLU A 113 -0.82 -14.99 1.50
C GLU A 113 -1.83 -14.43 2.52
N LYS A 114 -1.54 -14.56 3.82
CA LYS A 114 -2.38 -13.97 4.89
C LYS A 114 -2.31 -12.45 4.89
N ILE A 115 -1.13 -11.87 4.69
CA ILE A 115 -0.96 -10.41 4.60
C ILE A 115 -1.71 -9.86 3.38
N THR A 116 -1.59 -10.50 2.22
CA THR A 116 -2.34 -10.16 1.00
C THR A 116 -3.84 -10.20 1.26
N SER A 117 -4.34 -11.29 1.86
CA SER A 117 -5.77 -11.40 2.21
C SER A 117 -6.22 -10.31 3.20
N ARG A 118 -5.34 -9.90 4.13
CA ARG A 118 -5.64 -8.79 5.04
C ARG A 118 -5.70 -7.46 4.31
N ALA A 119 -4.72 -7.15 3.47
CA ALA A 119 -4.70 -5.94 2.66
C ALA A 119 -5.97 -5.83 1.80
N TYR A 120 -6.31 -6.90 1.08
CA TYR A 120 -7.54 -6.99 0.28
C TYR A 120 -8.79 -6.70 1.12
N LYS A 121 -8.98 -7.40 2.25
CA LYS A 121 -10.18 -7.22 3.10
C LYS A 121 -10.27 -5.82 3.69
N THR A 122 -9.14 -5.22 4.04
CA THR A 122 -9.09 -3.85 4.55
C THR A 122 -9.51 -2.85 3.47
N LEU A 123 -8.92 -2.93 2.29
CA LEU A 123 -9.20 -2.00 1.19
C LEU A 123 -10.60 -2.19 0.61
N ALA A 124 -11.14 -3.41 0.65
CA ALA A 124 -12.47 -3.74 0.15
C ALA A 124 -13.62 -3.29 1.08
N ARG A 125 -13.33 -2.70 2.25
CA ARG A 125 -14.38 -2.07 3.07
C ARG A 125 -14.94 -0.85 2.35
N ASP A 126 -16.25 -0.64 2.40
CA ASP A 126 -16.93 0.45 1.67
C ASP A 126 -16.32 1.84 1.92
N ASP A 127 -16.00 2.15 3.19
CA ASP A 127 -15.37 3.41 3.58
C ASP A 127 -13.95 3.55 3.03
N CYS A 128 -13.20 2.45 3.06
CA CYS A 128 -11.84 2.41 2.56
C CYS A 128 -11.82 2.53 1.04
N TRP A 129 -12.67 1.79 0.36
CA TRP A 129 -12.76 1.78 -1.09
C TRP A 129 -13.22 3.13 -1.64
N ALA A 130 -14.17 3.79 -0.98
CA ALA A 130 -14.61 5.13 -1.38
C ALA A 130 -13.49 6.18 -1.24
N ALA A 131 -12.70 6.10 -0.16
CA ALA A 131 -11.53 6.96 0.00
C ALA A 131 -10.47 6.69 -1.05
N LEU A 132 -10.15 5.41 -1.31
CA LEU A 132 -9.18 4.99 -2.31
C LEU A 132 -9.59 5.46 -3.70
N ALA A 133 -10.84 5.25 -4.11
CA ALA A 133 -11.36 5.72 -5.39
C ALA A 133 -11.27 7.25 -5.52
N THR A 134 -11.50 7.99 -4.43
CA THR A 134 -11.32 9.45 -4.45
C THR A 134 -9.85 9.83 -4.64
N VAL A 135 -8.90 9.10 -4.02
CA VAL A 135 -7.46 9.31 -4.26
C VAL A 135 -7.11 9.01 -5.72
N VAL A 136 -7.64 7.93 -6.29
CA VAL A 136 -7.46 7.55 -7.70
C VAL A 136 -7.95 8.65 -8.63
N ASP A 137 -9.16 9.17 -8.43
CA ASP A 137 -9.71 10.26 -9.24
C ASP A 137 -8.80 11.49 -9.24
N ASN A 138 -8.23 11.83 -8.07
CA ASN A 138 -7.31 12.95 -7.94
C ASN A 138 -5.94 12.66 -8.58
N LEU A 139 -5.41 11.43 -8.46
CA LEU A 139 -4.18 11.04 -9.15
C LEU A 139 -4.34 11.05 -10.67
N LEU A 140 -5.47 10.61 -11.21
CA LEU A 140 -5.74 10.67 -12.64
C LEU A 140 -5.90 12.10 -13.16
N ALA A 141 -6.35 13.02 -12.31
CA ALA A 141 -6.52 14.43 -12.65
C ALA A 141 -5.22 15.25 -12.51
N HIS A 142 -4.36 14.91 -11.54
CA HIS A 142 -3.22 15.73 -11.13
C HIS A 142 -1.86 15.05 -11.30
N GLU A 143 -1.83 13.76 -11.62
CA GLU A 143 -0.65 12.88 -11.80
C GLU A 143 0.18 12.67 -10.52
N THR A 144 0.28 13.68 -9.66
CA THR A 144 0.94 13.65 -8.35
C THR A 144 0.03 14.30 -7.31
N LEU A 145 0.00 13.71 -6.12
CA LEU A 145 -0.61 14.29 -4.92
C LEU A 145 0.43 14.39 -3.82
N ASP A 146 0.40 15.48 -3.06
CA ASP A 146 1.16 15.59 -1.83
C ASP A 146 0.50 14.83 -0.68
N GLY A 147 1.26 14.59 0.39
CA GLY A 147 0.76 13.84 1.54
C GLY A 147 -0.41 14.49 2.26
N ALA A 148 -0.53 15.83 2.24
CA ALA A 148 -1.62 16.54 2.89
C ALA A 148 -2.92 16.41 2.10
N GLU A 149 -2.86 16.44 0.76
CA GLU A 149 -4.00 16.20 -0.12
C GLU A 149 -4.57 14.78 0.07
N VAL A 150 -3.68 13.77 0.10
CA VAL A 150 -4.08 12.38 0.36
C VAL A 150 -4.69 12.25 1.75
N GLU A 151 -4.08 12.86 2.77
CA GLU A 151 -4.59 12.82 4.14
C GLU A 151 -5.98 13.46 4.26
N GLU A 152 -6.19 14.61 3.62
CA GLU A 152 -7.48 15.30 3.62
C GLU A 152 -8.57 14.43 2.98
N ILE A 153 -8.29 13.80 1.83
CA ILE A 153 -9.24 12.91 1.16
C ILE A 153 -9.62 11.75 2.10
N VAL A 154 -8.63 11.06 2.65
CA VAL A 154 -8.86 9.87 3.48
C VAL A 154 -9.63 10.21 4.75
N GLN A 155 -9.32 11.34 5.41
CA GLN A 155 -10.01 11.78 6.63
C GLN A 155 -11.49 12.15 6.42
N ARG A 156 -11.89 12.54 5.20
CA ARG A 156 -13.31 12.80 4.89
C ARG A 156 -14.15 11.53 4.91
N TRP A 157 -13.55 10.39 4.60
CA TRP A 157 -14.23 9.10 4.45
C TRP A 157 -14.08 8.22 5.69
N LEU A 158 -12.87 8.18 6.27
CA LEU A 158 -12.61 7.45 7.50
C LEU A 158 -12.94 8.35 8.68
N ALA A 159 -14.07 8.10 9.35
CA ALA A 159 -14.49 8.87 10.51
C ALA A 159 -13.34 8.96 11.54
N VAL A 160 -13.09 10.16 12.05
CA VAL A 160 -12.28 10.39 13.25
C VAL A 160 -12.92 9.59 14.39
N GLY A 161 -12.48 8.36 14.65
CA GLY A 161 -13.16 7.53 15.64
C GLY A 161 -12.61 6.15 16.01
N ASP A 162 -12.22 5.27 15.09
CA ASP A 162 -12.07 3.84 15.44
C ASP A 162 -10.74 3.22 14.97
N PHE A 163 -9.62 3.73 15.48
CA PHE A 163 -8.31 3.06 15.39
C PHE A 163 -7.76 2.65 16.76
N GLU A 164 -8.61 2.12 17.63
CA GLU A 164 -8.19 1.31 18.78
C GLU A 164 -9.07 0.06 18.93
N ALA A 165 -8.50 -1.11 18.59
CA ALA A 165 -8.80 -2.41 19.18
C ALA A 165 -7.66 -3.40 18.91
#